data_AF-A0A2J0LGI2-F1
#
_entry.id   AF-A0A2J0LGI2-F1
#
_cell.length_a   1.000
_cell.length_b   1.000
_cell.length_c   1.000
_cell.angle_alpha   90.00
_cell.angle_beta   90.00
_cell.angle_gamma   90.00
#
_symmetry.space_group_name_H-M   'P 1'
#
loop_
_entity.id
_entity.type
_entity.pdbx_description
1 polymer ?
#
loop_
_entity_poly.entity_id
_entity_poly.type
_entity_poly.pdbx_seq_one_letter_code
_entity_poly.pdbx_strand_id
1 'polypeptide(L)'
;MSNWQVVLLEPAKTVVSQISQFLINVLLVVVILVIGWIIAKIIKTLVAKLLRTIKLDQLSDRIDLDNVLAKGGISYSLSELIGVICYWLTLLITFVVAINAIGLTVAADLLNRIVLYVPNIIAAIFILILGMFVATLLSNIVKTAANNAGLSQV
;
A
#
# COMPACT_ATOMS: atom_id res chain seq x y z
N MET A 1 54.89 7.29 29.97
CA MET A 1 54.28 6.10 30.61
C MET A 1 52.84 5.99 30.11
N SER A 2 52.54 4.84 29.46
CA SER A 2 51.23 4.25 29.11
C SER A 2 50.21 5.00 28.21
N ASN A 3 50.64 5.38 27.02
CA ASN A 3 49.83 5.52 25.79
C ASN A 3 48.99 4.26 25.43
N TRP A 4 49.28 3.10 26.03
CA TRP A 4 48.52 1.86 25.87
C TRP A 4 47.12 1.88 26.50
N GLN A 5 46.88 2.73 27.51
CA GLN A 5 45.54 2.86 28.11
C GLN A 5 44.57 3.60 27.19
N VAL A 6 45.04 4.58 26.42
CA VAL A 6 44.20 5.36 25.50
C VAL A 6 43.80 4.52 24.27
N VAL A 7 44.74 3.71 23.75
CA VAL A 7 44.51 2.81 22.60
C VAL A 7 43.44 1.74 22.88
N LEU A 8 43.23 1.35 24.15
CA LEU A 8 42.22 0.36 24.54
C LEU A 8 40.89 0.98 25.02
N LEU A 9 40.93 2.17 25.61
CA LEU A 9 39.75 2.80 26.21
C LEU A 9 38.94 3.66 25.21
N GLU A 10 39.58 4.22 24.18
CA GLU A 10 38.89 4.95 23.11
C GLU A 10 37.90 4.09 22.32
N PRO A 11 38.26 2.88 21.82
CA PRO A 11 37.30 2.02 21.14
C PRO A 11 36.17 1.57 22.07
N ALA A 12 36.45 1.30 23.36
CA ALA A 12 35.42 0.94 24.33
C ALA A 12 34.39 2.07 24.54
N LYS A 13 34.83 3.32 24.64
CA LYS A 13 33.93 4.50 24.73
C LYS A 13 33.10 4.68 23.47
N THR A 14 33.68 4.46 22.29
CA THR A 14 32.97 4.54 21.01
C THR A 14 31.86 3.49 20.92
N VAL A 15 32.14 2.24 21.30
CA VAL A 15 31.14 1.16 21.29
C VAL A 15 29.99 1.45 22.26
N VAL A 16 30.28 1.92 23.49
CA VAL A 16 29.24 2.30 24.46
C VAL A 16 28.37 3.45 23.96
N SER A 17 28.99 4.45 23.31
CA SER A 17 28.27 5.56 22.70
C SER A 17 27.35 5.10 21.57
N GLN A 18 27.85 4.22 20.68
CA GLN A 18 27.07 3.64 19.58
C GLN A 18 25.87 2.82 20.09
N ILE A 19 26.06 2.00 21.13
CA ILE A 19 24.97 1.23 21.75
C ILE A 19 23.92 2.16 22.36
N SER A 20 24.34 3.23 23.04
CA SER A 20 23.42 4.21 23.63
C SER A 20 22.62 4.95 22.56
N GLN A 21 23.26 5.36 21.47
CA GLN A 21 22.59 5.98 20.33
C GLN A 21 21.63 5.02 19.64
N PHE A 22 22.01 3.76 19.45
CA PHE A 22 21.14 2.74 18.88
C PHE A 22 19.87 2.57 19.72
N LEU A 23 20.00 2.49 21.05
CA LEU A 23 18.85 2.39 21.95
C LEU A 23 17.90 3.60 21.82
N ILE A 24 18.45 4.82 21.75
CA ILE A 24 17.67 6.05 21.54
C ILE A 24 16.97 6.04 20.17
N ASN A 25 17.67 5.62 19.12
CA ASN A 25 17.13 5.53 17.76
C ASN A 25 15.98 4.53 17.67
N VAL A 26 16.10 3.37 18.32
CA VAL A 26 15.01 2.38 18.40
C VAL A 26 13.80 2.97 19.12
N LEU A 27 14.00 3.68 20.22
CA LEU A 27 12.91 4.35 20.94
C LEU A 27 12.19 5.36 20.04
N LEU A 28 12.95 6.16 19.29
CA LEU A 28 12.42 7.15 18.36
C LEU A 28 11.57 6.49 17.25
N VAL A 29 12.05 5.40 16.66
CA VAL A 29 11.29 4.59 15.68
C VAL A 29 10.00 4.08 16.27
N VAL A 30 10.04 3.50 17.47
CA VAL A 30 8.85 2.96 18.13
C VAL A 30 7.81 4.06 18.35
N VAL A 31 8.22 5.24 18.82
CA VAL A 31 7.31 6.38 19.01
C VAL A 31 6.65 6.79 17.69
N ILE A 32 7.43 6.93 16.60
CA ILE A 32 6.89 7.27 15.28
C ILE A 32 5.90 6.21 14.79
N LEU A 33 6.23 4.93 14.94
CA LEU A 33 5.36 3.83 14.50
C LEU A 33 4.06 3.77 15.29
N VAL A 34 4.10 4.01 16.60
CA VAL A 34 2.89 4.07 17.43
C VAL A 34 1.98 5.22 16.98
N ILE A 35 2.54 6.41 16.77
CA ILE A 35 1.79 7.59 16.31
C ILE A 35 1.21 7.33 14.91
N GLY A 36 2.02 6.85 13.97
CA GLY A 36 1.54 6.60 12.62
C GLY A 36 0.56 5.43 12.52
N TRP A 37 0.63 4.44 13.40
CA TRP A 37 -0.38 3.38 13.48
C TRP A 37 -1.76 3.93 13.90
N ILE A 38 -1.79 4.87 14.85
CA ILE A 38 -3.02 5.56 15.25
C ILE A 38 -3.57 6.36 14.06
N ILE A 39 -2.72 7.13 13.39
CA ILE A 39 -3.10 7.91 12.19
C ILE A 39 -3.65 6.99 11.09
N ALA A 40 -2.98 5.86 10.82
CA ALA A 40 -3.41 4.89 9.82
C ALA A 40 -4.81 4.33 10.11
N LYS A 41 -5.11 4.02 11.37
CA LYS A 41 -6.46 3.57 11.78
C LYS A 41 -7.53 4.64 11.56
N ILE A 42 -7.20 5.90 11.85
CA ILE A 42 -8.10 7.04 11.60
C ILE A 42 -8.37 7.17 10.11
N ILE A 43 -7.32 7.16 9.28
CA ILE A 43 -7.43 7.25 7.82
C ILE A 43 -8.26 6.10 7.26
N LYS A 44 -8.01 4.85 7.69
CA LYS A 44 -8.83 3.68 7.31
C LYS A 44 -10.32 3.96 7.47
N THR A 45 -10.68 4.39 8.68
CA THR A 45 -12.08 4.58 9.08
C THR A 45 -12.70 5.75 8.32
N LEU A 46 -11.95 6.84 8.18
CA LEU A 46 -12.41 8.03 7.46
C LEU A 46 -12.65 7.72 5.99
N VAL A 47 -11.69 7.10 5.32
CA VAL A 47 -11.78 6.69 3.90
C VAL A 47 -12.96 5.74 3.71
N ALA A 48 -13.04 4.65 4.48
CA ALA A 48 -14.14 3.70 4.37
C ALA A 48 -15.52 4.36 4.57
N LYS A 49 -15.64 5.26 5.54
CA LYS A 49 -16.89 5.98 5.82
C LYS A 49 -17.26 6.95 4.71
N LEU A 50 -16.29 7.67 4.15
CA LEU A 50 -16.51 8.59 3.02
C LEU A 50 -16.97 7.82 1.77
N LEU A 51 -16.29 6.73 1.42
CA LEU A 51 -16.67 5.91 0.26
C LEU A 51 -18.06 5.30 0.44
N ARG A 52 -18.37 4.81 1.63
CA ARG A 52 -19.71 4.29 1.94
C ARG A 52 -20.80 5.36 1.85
N THR A 53 -20.48 6.61 2.24
CA THR A 53 -21.41 7.76 2.13
C THR A 53 -21.73 8.09 0.67
N ILE A 54 -20.75 7.93 -0.23
CA ILE A 54 -20.93 8.13 -1.68
C ILE A 54 -21.67 6.93 -2.32
N LYS A 55 -22.07 5.92 -1.54
CA LYS A 55 -22.76 4.70 -2.00
C LYS A 55 -21.93 3.90 -3.01
N LEU A 56 -20.61 3.92 -2.88
CA LEU A 56 -19.71 3.09 -3.71
C LEU A 56 -20.06 1.60 -3.63
N ASP A 57 -20.46 1.14 -2.44
CA ASP A 57 -20.91 -0.24 -2.25
C ASP A 57 -22.14 -0.57 -3.11
N GLN A 58 -23.09 0.37 -3.29
CA GLN A 58 -24.27 0.14 -4.15
C GLN A 58 -23.92 0.10 -5.65
N LEU A 59 -22.85 0.78 -6.06
CA LEU A 59 -22.32 0.68 -7.43
C LEU A 59 -21.63 -0.66 -7.64
N SER A 60 -20.91 -1.16 -6.63
CA SER A 60 -20.25 -2.47 -6.61
C SER A 60 -21.26 -3.63 -6.73
N ASP A 61 -22.36 -3.56 -5.98
CA ASP A 61 -23.43 -4.56 -6.02
C ASP A 61 -24.07 -4.66 -7.42
N ARG A 62 -24.24 -3.54 -8.12
CA ARG A 62 -24.83 -3.53 -9.47
C ARG A 62 -23.98 -4.22 -10.53
N ILE A 63 -22.67 -4.28 -10.31
CA ILE A 63 -21.72 -4.93 -11.21
C ILE A 63 -21.28 -6.31 -10.71
N ASP A 64 -21.98 -6.84 -9.69
CA ASP A 64 -21.74 -8.15 -9.07
C ASP A 64 -20.30 -8.32 -8.54
N LEU A 65 -19.63 -7.20 -8.22
CA LEU A 65 -18.23 -7.22 -7.79
C LEU A 65 -18.09 -7.97 -6.48
N ASP A 66 -19.05 -7.80 -5.57
CA ASP A 66 -19.04 -8.44 -4.25
C ASP A 66 -19.04 -9.97 -4.36
N ASN A 67 -19.71 -10.54 -5.37
CA ASN A 67 -19.64 -11.97 -5.68
C ASN A 67 -18.29 -12.39 -6.27
N VAL A 68 -17.64 -11.54 -7.06
CA VAL A 68 -16.27 -11.78 -7.56
C VAL A 68 -15.25 -11.74 -6.42
N LEU A 69 -15.37 -10.78 -5.49
CA LEU A 69 -14.53 -10.69 -4.31
C LEU A 69 -14.76 -11.89 -3.36
N ALA A 70 -16.02 -12.29 -3.14
CA ALA A 70 -16.37 -13.44 -2.31
C ALA A 70 -15.82 -14.76 -2.88
N LYS A 71 -15.83 -14.94 -4.20
CA LYS A 71 -15.16 -16.08 -4.87
C LYS A 71 -13.65 -16.13 -4.60
N GLY A 72 -13.03 -14.98 -4.37
CA GLY A 72 -11.64 -14.85 -3.94
C GLY A 72 -11.41 -14.99 -2.43
N GLY A 73 -12.44 -15.30 -1.64
CA GLY A 73 -12.35 -15.44 -0.19
C GLY A 73 -12.30 -14.09 0.57
N ILE A 74 -12.66 -12.99 -0.09
CA ILE A 74 -12.62 -11.65 0.49
C ILE A 74 -14.03 -11.27 0.94
N SER A 75 -14.28 -11.24 2.26
CA SER A 75 -15.58 -10.86 2.85
C SER A 75 -15.72 -9.36 3.17
N TYR A 76 -14.87 -8.52 2.58
CA TYR A 76 -14.90 -7.06 2.78
C TYR A 76 -15.69 -6.38 1.65
N SER A 77 -16.50 -5.37 1.98
CA SER A 77 -17.10 -4.51 0.95
C SER A 77 -16.03 -3.70 0.23
N LEU A 78 -16.33 -3.22 -0.98
CA LEU A 78 -15.37 -2.44 -1.78
C LEU A 78 -14.85 -1.21 -1.02
N SER A 79 -15.72 -0.48 -0.31
CA SER A 79 -15.32 0.67 0.50
C SER A 79 -14.39 0.29 1.65
N GLU A 80 -14.63 -0.86 2.29
CA GLU A 80 -13.79 -1.34 3.39
C GLU A 80 -12.43 -1.84 2.88
N LEU A 81 -12.41 -2.53 1.75
CA LEU A 81 -11.18 -2.98 1.09
C LEU A 81 -10.28 -1.80 0.73
N ILE A 82 -10.85 -0.73 0.15
CA ILE A 82 -10.10 0.51 -0.15
C ILE A 82 -9.59 1.16 1.14
N GLY A 83 -10.41 1.19 2.20
CA GLY A 83 -9.96 1.65 3.52
C GLY A 83 -8.78 0.85 4.06
N VAL A 84 -8.80 -0.49 3.93
CA VAL A 84 -7.70 -1.38 4.33
C VAL A 84 -6.45 -1.12 3.47
N ILE A 85 -6.58 -0.89 2.17
CA ILE A 85 -5.45 -0.51 1.31
C ILE A 85 -4.84 0.80 1.79
N CYS A 86 -5.65 1.82 2.07
CA CYS A 86 -5.17 3.09 2.61
C CYS A 86 -4.48 2.92 3.98
N TYR A 87 -5.01 2.06 4.86
CA TYR A 87 -4.36 1.72 6.13
C TYR A 87 -2.94 1.21 5.92
N TRP A 88 -2.77 0.21 5.06
CA TRP A 88 -1.47 -0.38 4.75
C TRP A 88 -0.52 0.62 4.09
N LEU A 89 -1.05 1.47 3.19
CA LEU A 89 -0.27 2.53 2.55
C LEU A 89 0.24 3.56 3.56
N THR A 90 -0.63 4.05 4.46
CA THR A 90 -0.22 4.99 5.52
C THR A 90 0.77 4.34 6.48
N LEU A 91 0.59 3.06 6.82
CA LEU A 91 1.53 2.32 7.65
C LEU A 91 2.90 2.23 6.96
N LEU A 92 2.93 1.94 5.67
CA LEU A 92 4.15 1.90 4.86
C LEU A 92 4.86 3.27 4.83
N ILE A 93 4.10 4.36 4.63
CA ILE A 93 4.63 5.74 4.69
C ILE A 93 5.23 6.04 6.06
N THR A 94 4.52 5.66 7.12
CA THR A 94 5.04 5.82 8.49
C THR A 94 6.34 5.06 8.67
N PHE A 95 6.45 3.86 8.10
CA PHE A 95 7.67 3.06 8.13
C PHE A 95 8.83 3.76 7.40
N VAL A 96 8.58 4.36 6.23
CA VAL A 96 9.57 5.21 5.54
C VAL A 96 10.05 6.35 6.44
N VAL A 97 9.11 7.07 7.07
CA VAL A 97 9.42 8.19 7.97
C VAL A 97 10.26 7.72 9.17
N ALA A 98 9.92 6.57 9.76
CA ALA A 98 10.65 6.02 10.89
C ALA A 98 12.09 5.63 10.51
N ILE A 99 12.28 4.99 9.35
CA ILE A 99 13.61 4.63 8.83
C ILE A 99 14.43 5.89 8.52
N ASN A 100 13.80 6.91 7.94
CA ASN A 100 14.46 8.18 7.66
C ASN A 100 14.89 8.90 8.95
N ALA A 101 14.06 8.84 9.99
CA ALA A 101 14.34 9.50 11.27
C ALA A 101 15.61 8.97 11.99
N ILE A 102 16.04 7.74 11.70
CA ILE A 102 17.29 7.16 12.23
C ILE A 102 18.48 7.31 11.26
N GLY A 103 18.31 8.04 10.16
CA GLY A 103 19.37 8.35 9.20
C GLY A 103 19.61 7.29 8.13
N LEU A 104 18.73 6.29 7.99
CA LEU A 104 18.88 5.23 6.99
C LEU A 104 18.24 5.63 5.65
N THR A 105 18.74 6.73 5.08
CA THR A 105 18.16 7.43 3.93
C THR A 105 18.05 6.56 2.68
N VAL A 106 19.08 5.76 2.37
CA VAL A 106 19.07 4.87 1.20
C VAL A 106 17.91 3.87 1.27
N ALA A 107 17.71 3.23 2.43
CA ALA A 107 16.61 2.28 2.62
C ALA A 107 15.24 2.98 2.57
N ALA A 108 15.15 4.17 3.18
CA ALA A 108 13.94 5.00 3.14
C ALA A 108 13.59 5.40 1.69
N ASP A 109 14.56 5.79 0.88
CA ASP A 109 14.36 6.19 -0.52
C ASP A 109 13.86 5.02 -1.38
N LEU A 110 14.41 3.83 -1.20
CA LEU A 110 13.94 2.63 -1.90
C LEU A 110 12.48 2.33 -1.54
N LEU A 111 12.15 2.39 -0.25
CA LEU A 111 10.78 2.15 0.20
C LEU A 111 9.82 3.26 -0.25
N ASN A 112 10.27 4.51 -0.27
CA ASN A 112 9.50 5.64 -0.78
C ASN A 112 9.17 5.48 -2.26
N ARG A 113 10.10 4.96 -3.08
CA ARG A 113 9.82 4.63 -4.49
C ARG A 113 8.70 3.59 -4.61
N ILE A 114 8.68 2.58 -3.73
CA ILE A 114 7.61 1.57 -3.70
C ILE A 114 6.26 2.23 -3.34
N VAL A 115 6.22 3.08 -2.31
CA VAL A 115 5.03 3.85 -1.93
C VAL A 115 4.50 4.67 -3.11
N LEU A 116 5.38 5.42 -3.77
CA LEU A 116 5.02 6.29 -4.90
C LEU A 116 4.63 5.51 -6.16
N TYR A 117 4.93 4.21 -6.23
CA TYR A 117 4.48 3.35 -7.30
C TYR A 117 3.03 2.85 -7.10
N VAL A 118 2.51 2.84 -5.87
CA VAL A 118 1.14 2.39 -5.57
C VAL A 118 0.07 3.14 -6.38
N PRO A 119 0.09 4.48 -6.51
CA PRO A 119 -0.84 5.20 -7.38
C PRO A 119 -0.80 4.74 -8.84
N ASN A 120 0.39 4.42 -9.36
CA ASN A 120 0.54 3.91 -10.73
C ASN A 120 -0.09 2.52 -10.89
N ILE A 121 0.01 1.66 -9.87
CA ILE A 121 -0.68 0.36 -9.87
C ILE A 121 -2.19 0.56 -9.92
N ILE A 122 -2.73 1.49 -9.13
CA ILE A 122 -4.17 1.80 -9.14
C ILE A 122 -4.60 2.28 -10.53
N ALA A 123 -3.83 3.19 -11.15
CA ALA A 123 -4.08 3.66 -12.51
C ALA A 123 -4.02 2.51 -13.53
N ALA A 124 -3.06 1.60 -13.42
CA ALA A 124 -2.94 0.44 -14.29
C ALA A 124 -4.15 -0.51 -14.17
N ILE A 125 -4.61 -0.78 -12.94
CA ILE A 125 -5.83 -1.58 -12.71
C ILE A 125 -7.04 -0.88 -13.35
N PHE A 126 -7.16 0.44 -13.19
CA PHE A 126 -8.25 1.21 -13.77
C PHE A 126 -8.25 1.14 -15.31
N ILE A 127 -7.09 1.29 -15.94
CA ILE A 127 -6.91 1.15 -17.39
C ILE A 127 -7.28 -0.27 -17.84
N LEU A 128 -6.88 -1.30 -17.09
CA LEU A 128 -7.18 -2.70 -17.40
C LEU A 128 -8.70 -2.96 -17.38
N ILE A 129 -9.41 -2.46 -16.37
CA ILE A 129 -10.87 -2.56 -16.25
C ILE A 129 -11.54 -1.89 -17.46
N LEU A 130 -11.13 -0.66 -17.79
CA LEU A 130 -11.67 0.06 -18.95
C LEU A 130 -11.37 -0.65 -20.27
N GLY A 131 -10.16 -1.17 -20.44
CA GLY A 131 -9.75 -1.93 -21.62
C GLY A 131 -10.60 -3.19 -21.80
N MET A 132 -10.86 -3.93 -20.72
CA MET A 132 -11.71 -5.11 -20.74
C MET A 132 -13.16 -4.77 -21.08
N PHE A 133 -13.68 -3.66 -20.55
CA PHE A 133 -15.02 -3.15 -20.89
C PHE A 133 -15.13 -2.88 -22.39
N VAL A 134 -14.19 -2.13 -22.97
CA VAL A 134 -14.16 -1.83 -24.41
C VAL A 134 -13.99 -3.11 -25.25
N ALA A 135 -13.10 -4.02 -24.84
CA ALA A 135 -12.88 -5.29 -25.54
C ALA A 135 -14.15 -6.15 -25.58
N THR A 136 -14.94 -6.16 -24.50
CA THR A 136 -16.21 -6.90 -24.43
C THR A 136 -17.24 -6.30 -25.40
N LEU A 137 -17.34 -4.97 -25.47
CA LEU A 137 -18.22 -4.29 -26.43
C LEU A 137 -17.84 -4.64 -27.88
N LEU A 138 -16.54 -4.56 -28.20
CA LEU A 138 -16.03 -4.92 -29.52
C LEU A 138 -16.26 -6.40 -29.83
N SER A 139 -16.01 -7.30 -28.88
CA SER A 139 -16.26 -8.73 -29.03
C SER A 139 -17.73 -9.01 -29.36
N ASN A 140 -18.66 -8.33 -28.68
CA ASN A 140 -20.09 -8.48 -28.93
C ASN A 140 -20.50 -7.98 -30.32
N ILE A 141 -19.91 -6.89 -30.79
CA ILE A 141 -20.12 -6.37 -32.15
C ILE A 141 -19.62 -7.40 -33.18
N VAL A 142 -18.41 -7.92 -33.00
CA VAL A 142 -17.81 -8.93 -33.90
C VAL A 142 -18.65 -10.21 -33.92
N LYS A 143 -19.09 -10.69 -32.75
CA LYS A 143 -19.97 -11.87 -32.65
C LYS A 143 -21.31 -11.65 -33.35
N THR A 144 -21.89 -10.47 -33.21
CA THR A 144 -23.16 -10.12 -33.86
C THR A 144 -23.00 -10.04 -35.38
N ALA A 145 -21.92 -9.42 -35.85
CA ALA A 145 -21.60 -9.36 -37.27
C ALA A 145 -21.32 -10.75 -37.88
N ALA A 146 -20.57 -11.60 -37.17
CA ALA A 146 -20.28 -12.97 -37.59
C ALA A 146 -21.55 -13.84 -37.64
N ASN A 147 -22.44 -13.72 -36.65
CA ASN A 147 -23.74 -14.39 -36.65
C ASN A 147 -24.60 -13.93 -37.84
N ASN A 148 -24.67 -12.63 -38.11
CA ASN A 148 -25.44 -12.08 -39.23
C ASN A 148 -24.85 -12.47 -40.60
N ALA A 149 -23.55 -12.76 -40.66
CA ALA A 149 -22.88 -13.25 -41.86
C ALA A 149 -23.03 -14.77 -42.08
N GLY A 150 -23.75 -15.49 -41.21
CA GLY A 150 -23.98 -16.93 -41.32
C GLY A 150 -22.79 -17.80 -40.91
N LEU A 151 -21.75 -17.22 -40.29
CA LEU A 151 -20.51 -17.91 -39.93
C LEU A 151 -20.59 -18.68 -38.58
N SER A 152 -21.74 -18.71 -37.91
CA SER A 152 -21.86 -19.30 -36.57
C SER A 152 -22.42 -20.72 -36.51
N GLN A 153 -22.66 -21.35 -37.67
CA GLN A 153 -23.16 -22.73 -37.77
C GLN A 153 -22.10 -23.77 -38.16
N VAL A 154 -20.82 -23.39 -38.27
CA VAL A 154 -19.69 -24.32 -38.50
C VAL A 154 -18.79 -24.35 -37.27
#